data_AF-A0A133Q6T9-F1
#
_entry.id   AF-A0A133Q6T9-F1
#
_cell.length_a   1.000
_cell.length_b   1.000
_cell.length_c   1.000
_cell.angle_alpha   90.00
_cell.angle_beta   90.00
_cell.angle_gamma   90.00
#
_symmetry.space_group_name_H-M   'P 1'
#
loop_
_entity.id
_entity.type
_entity.pdbx_description
1 polymer ?
#
loop_
_entity_poly.entity_id
_entity_poly.type
_entity_poly.pdbx_seq_one_letter_code
_entity_poly.pdbx_strand_id
1 'polypeptide(L)'
;KFFDTKLMGDLLQRIEDHRRVEQFLTSSSLSLLFSFFTFLVFGVVLAVYNLGIFLVFLFGTSLYAGWIILFLKKRRQLDYKYFEQAGRNRNVTYQLIGGMQEIKLQGCEQRKRWEWEDVQADLFKVNLQSLNLQQVQQAGSITINEVKNILITVLAATAVIHGNMTLGMMLAVQYIIGQLNSPVEQLIQFIYSWQDVSISLDRMNEIHTETNEENVERTRTAYTHKTTEGHSLTIKDLSFKYDIYSPKDILSDINLSIPNGKVTAIVGASGSGKTTLVKLLLGFYEPLNGNIEIGNANLSEYNLGWWRSQCGAVMQEGYLFSDTIARNIAISDDEPDIERIRHAARVANIADYIEALPLAYNTMIGQDGQGISQGQRQRILIARVVYKNPMFVFLD
;
A
#
# COMPACT_ATOMS: atom_id res chain seq x y z
N LYS A 1 14.67 5.22 1.43
CA LYS A 1 14.47 4.83 2.85
C LYS A 1 13.12 4.15 3.09
N PHE A 2 11.97 4.81 2.92
CA PHE A 2 10.65 4.20 3.21
C PHE A 2 10.43 2.87 2.48
N PHE A 3 10.71 2.82 1.18
CA PHE A 3 10.58 1.59 0.37
C PHE A 3 11.64 0.51 0.68
N ASP A 4 12.72 0.87 1.38
CA ASP A 4 13.77 -0.09 1.76
C ASP A 4 13.41 -0.84 3.05
N THR A 5 12.58 -0.25 3.91
CA THR A 5 12.21 -0.80 5.23
C THR A 5 10.86 -1.52 5.24
N LYS A 6 9.98 -1.22 4.28
CA LYS A 6 8.64 -1.80 4.19
C LYS A 6 8.60 -2.99 3.22
N LEU A 7 7.89 -4.04 3.60
CA LEU A 7 7.68 -5.22 2.74
C LEU A 7 6.68 -4.88 1.63
N MET A 8 6.97 -5.34 0.40
CA MET A 8 6.08 -5.15 -0.75
C MET A 8 4.66 -5.67 -0.49
N GLY A 9 4.53 -6.81 0.21
CA GLY A 9 3.22 -7.36 0.59
C GLY A 9 2.38 -6.44 1.47
N ASP A 10 3.03 -5.70 2.39
CA ASP A 10 2.35 -4.70 3.24
C ASP A 10 1.90 -3.50 2.41
N LEU A 11 2.75 -2.99 1.52
CA LEU A 11 2.40 -1.87 0.62
C LEU A 11 1.20 -2.20 -0.26
N LEU A 12 1.17 -3.40 -0.86
CA LEU A 12 0.03 -3.85 -1.67
C LEU A 12 -1.26 -4.00 -0.87
N GLN A 13 -1.15 -4.46 0.38
CA GLN A 13 -2.30 -4.56 1.28
C GLN A 13 -2.86 -3.17 1.64
N ARG A 14 -1.99 -2.16 1.83
CA ARG A 14 -2.41 -0.77 2.08
C ARG A 14 -3.10 -0.13 0.87
N ILE A 15 -2.74 -0.52 -0.35
CA ILE A 15 -3.48 -0.09 -1.55
C ILE A 15 -4.90 -0.68 -1.51
N GLU A 16 -5.02 -1.96 -1.18
CA GLU A 16 -6.31 -2.65 -1.08
C GLU A 16 -7.21 -2.11 0.05
N ASP A 17 -6.62 -1.53 1.09
CA ASP A 17 -7.35 -0.87 2.17
C ASP A 17 -8.24 0.29 1.71
N HIS A 18 -7.91 0.96 0.59
CA HIS A 18 -8.77 2.00 0.00
C HIS A 18 -10.15 1.46 -0.36
N ARG A 19 -10.22 0.23 -0.88
CA ARG A 19 -11.49 -0.41 -1.25
C ARG A 19 -12.40 -0.60 -0.05
N ARG A 20 -11.85 -0.80 1.15
CA ARG A 20 -12.64 -0.95 2.38
C ARG A 20 -13.25 0.38 2.80
N VAL A 21 -12.46 1.46 2.73
CA VAL A 21 -12.94 2.81 3.01
C VAL A 21 -14.04 3.19 2.02
N GLU A 22 -13.84 2.90 0.73
CA GLU A 22 -14.83 3.12 -0.32
C GLU A 22 -16.13 2.34 -0.05
N GLN A 23 -16.06 1.04 0.22
CA GLN A 23 -17.23 0.22 0.52
C GLN A 23 -18.00 0.71 1.75
N PHE A 24 -17.29 1.17 2.77
CA PHE A 24 -17.91 1.74 3.96
C PHE A 24 -18.67 3.03 3.65
N LEU A 25 -18.04 3.95 2.89
CA LEU A 25 -18.65 5.22 2.51
C LEU A 25 -19.82 5.06 1.54
N THR A 26 -19.76 4.09 0.63
CA THR A 26 -20.75 3.92 -0.44
C THR A 26 -21.92 3.01 -0.09
N SER A 27 -21.71 1.96 0.72
CA SER A 27 -22.74 0.95 1.02
C SER A 27 -23.17 1.00 2.48
N SER A 28 -22.21 0.84 3.41
CA SER A 28 -22.53 0.70 4.84
C SER A 28 -23.16 1.97 5.43
N SER A 29 -22.69 3.15 5.02
CA SER A 29 -23.20 4.43 5.52
C SER A 29 -24.65 4.70 5.08
N LEU A 30 -24.96 4.45 3.79
CA LEU A 30 -26.29 4.64 3.22
C LEU A 30 -27.28 3.64 3.82
N SER A 31 -26.86 2.38 3.95
CA SER A 31 -27.67 1.34 4.59
C SER A 31 -28.07 1.79 6.00
N LEU A 32 -27.13 2.28 6.81
CA LEU A 32 -27.39 2.73 8.19
C LEU A 32 -28.45 3.85 8.25
N LEU A 33 -28.44 4.81 7.31
CA LEU A 33 -29.46 5.87 7.28
C LEU A 33 -30.86 5.28 7.07
N PHE A 34 -31.01 4.36 6.12
CA PHE A 34 -32.29 3.67 5.88
C PHE A 34 -32.66 2.75 7.04
N SER A 35 -31.71 2.05 7.64
CA SER A 35 -31.92 1.23 8.85
C SER A 35 -32.47 2.08 9.98
N PHE A 36 -31.85 3.22 10.24
CA PHE A 36 -32.24 4.12 11.33
C PHE A 36 -33.65 4.66 11.11
N PHE A 37 -33.98 5.09 9.90
CA PHE A 37 -35.33 5.55 9.56
C PHE A 37 -36.37 4.43 9.73
N THR A 38 -36.06 3.24 9.22
CA THR A 38 -36.92 2.05 9.34
C THR A 38 -37.14 1.68 10.82
N PHE A 39 -36.08 1.65 11.62
CA PHE A 39 -36.14 1.38 13.05
C PHE A 39 -37.00 2.41 13.79
N LEU A 40 -36.85 3.70 13.47
CA LEU A 40 -37.60 4.78 14.10
C LEU A 40 -39.09 4.70 13.74
N VAL A 41 -39.43 4.58 12.45
CA VAL A 41 -40.83 4.51 12.00
C VAL A 41 -41.52 3.30 12.58
N PHE A 42 -40.95 2.11 12.43
CA PHE A 42 -41.56 0.88 12.94
C PHE A 42 -41.55 0.82 14.48
N GLY A 43 -40.54 1.40 15.14
CA GLY A 43 -40.48 1.53 16.59
C GLY A 43 -41.60 2.41 17.14
N VAL A 44 -41.85 3.57 16.51
CA VAL A 44 -42.96 4.47 16.89
C VAL A 44 -44.31 3.78 16.65
N VAL A 45 -44.51 3.13 15.50
CA VAL A 45 -45.75 2.38 15.24
C VAL A 45 -45.95 1.29 16.29
N LEU A 46 -44.92 0.53 16.63
CA LEU A 46 -45.01 -0.50 17.67
C LEU A 46 -45.39 0.07 19.04
N ALA A 47 -44.81 1.22 19.42
CA ALA A 47 -45.13 1.91 20.67
C ALA A 47 -46.59 2.39 20.74
N VAL A 48 -47.15 2.85 19.61
CA VAL A 48 -48.56 3.25 19.50
C VAL A 48 -49.50 2.05 19.66
N TYR A 49 -49.14 0.89 19.10
CA TYR A 49 -49.98 -0.31 19.20
C TYR A 49 -49.99 -0.89 20.62
N ASN A 50 -48.81 -1.06 21.23
CA ASN A 50 -48.70 -1.57 22.58
C ASN A 50 -47.35 -1.20 23.21
N LEU A 51 -47.40 -0.31 24.21
CA LEU A 51 -46.20 0.15 24.90
C LEU A 51 -45.45 -0.99 25.63
N GLY A 52 -46.18 -1.98 26.17
CA GLY A 52 -45.57 -3.13 26.85
C GLY A 52 -44.73 -4.00 25.91
N ILE A 53 -45.25 -4.28 24.71
CA ILE A 53 -44.53 -5.01 23.68
C ILE A 53 -43.30 -4.22 23.22
N PHE A 54 -43.44 -2.91 23.01
CA PHE A 54 -42.33 -2.03 22.64
C PHE A 54 -41.21 -2.04 23.68
N LEU A 55 -41.52 -1.99 24.98
CA LEU A 55 -40.51 -2.03 26.04
C LEU A 55 -39.76 -3.37 26.09
N VAL A 56 -40.46 -4.50 25.89
CA VAL A 56 -39.83 -5.83 25.79
C VAL A 56 -38.94 -5.92 24.56
N PHE A 57 -39.38 -5.38 23.43
CA PHE A 57 -38.56 -5.29 22.22
C PHE A 57 -37.29 -4.47 22.45
N LEU A 58 -37.42 -3.29 23.07
CA LEU A 58 -36.30 -2.39 23.36
C LEU A 58 -35.30 -3.08 24.29
N PHE A 59 -35.78 -3.70 25.37
CA PHE A 59 -34.94 -4.43 26.32
C PHE A 59 -34.20 -5.60 25.66
N GLY A 60 -34.89 -6.42 24.86
CA GLY A 60 -34.26 -7.52 24.13
C GLY A 60 -33.22 -7.04 23.13
N THR A 61 -33.48 -5.90 22.46
CA THR A 61 -32.53 -5.27 21.54
C THR A 61 -31.31 -4.69 22.28
N SER A 62 -31.49 -4.12 23.46
CA SER A 62 -30.38 -3.67 24.32
C SER A 62 -29.53 -4.85 24.81
N LEU A 63 -30.16 -5.98 25.16
CA LEU A 63 -29.45 -7.20 25.56
C LEU A 63 -28.65 -7.79 24.39
N TYR A 64 -29.23 -7.79 23.19
CA TYR A 64 -28.56 -8.15 21.95
C TYR A 64 -27.33 -7.26 21.66
N ALA A 65 -27.48 -5.94 21.76
CA ALA A 65 -26.38 -5.00 21.57
C ALA A 65 -25.28 -5.20 22.63
N GLY A 66 -25.66 -5.39 23.89
CA GLY A 66 -24.75 -5.68 24.99
C GLY A 66 -23.94 -6.96 24.76
N TRP A 67 -24.60 -8.03 24.31
CA TRP A 67 -23.95 -9.29 23.94
C TRP A 67 -22.86 -9.07 22.90
N ILE A 68 -23.12 -8.30 21.85
CA ILE A 68 -22.15 -8.04 20.79
C ILE A 68 -20.98 -7.20 21.28
N ILE A 69 -21.25 -6.15 22.07
CA ILE A 69 -20.22 -5.26 22.62
C ILE A 69 -19.17 -6.04 23.42
N LEU A 70 -19.58 -7.08 24.16
CA LEU A 70 -18.66 -7.92 24.94
C LEU A 70 -17.57 -8.59 24.07
N PHE A 71 -17.87 -8.94 22.82
CA PHE A 71 -16.93 -9.62 21.93
C PHE A 71 -16.09 -8.68 21.06
N LEU A 72 -16.43 -7.39 20.95
CA LEU A 72 -15.74 -6.43 20.08
C LEU A 72 -14.24 -6.32 20.39
N LYS A 73 -13.86 -6.30 21.66
CA LYS A 73 -12.44 -6.19 22.05
C LYS A 73 -11.62 -7.40 21.63
N LYS A 74 -12.17 -8.61 21.81
CA LYS A 74 -11.51 -9.88 21.44
C LYS A 74 -11.42 -10.01 19.92
N ARG A 75 -12.48 -9.58 19.21
CA ARG A 75 -12.51 -9.53 17.75
C ARG A 75 -11.41 -8.63 17.19
N ARG A 76 -11.32 -7.38 17.66
CA ARG A 76 -10.26 -6.43 17.22
C ARG A 76 -8.84 -7.00 17.35
N GLN A 77 -8.58 -7.77 18.41
CA GLN A 77 -7.28 -8.43 18.61
C GLN A 77 -7.03 -9.57 17.61
N LEU A 78 -8.06 -10.36 17.28
CA LEU A 78 -7.96 -11.40 16.27
C LEU A 78 -7.82 -10.82 14.87
N ASP A 79 -8.53 -9.74 14.57
CA ASP A 79 -8.45 -9.04 13.27
C ASP A 79 -7.03 -8.51 13.05
N TYR A 80 -6.41 -7.90 14.06
CA TYR A 80 -5.00 -7.48 13.98
C TYR A 80 -4.05 -8.65 13.67
N LYS A 81 -4.19 -9.77 14.41
CA LYS A 81 -3.38 -10.98 14.17
C LYS A 81 -3.62 -11.57 12.79
N TYR A 82 -4.86 -11.56 12.32
CA TYR A 82 -5.21 -12.02 10.99
C TYR A 82 -4.50 -11.18 9.94
N PHE A 83 -4.54 -9.85 10.06
CA PHE A 83 -3.84 -8.95 9.13
C PHE A 83 -2.34 -9.18 9.07
N GLU A 84 -1.69 -9.37 10.22
CA GLU A 84 -0.26 -9.64 10.29
C GLU A 84 0.10 -10.97 9.58
N GLN A 85 -0.63 -12.05 9.88
CA GLN A 85 -0.38 -13.35 9.24
C GLN A 85 -0.74 -13.37 7.76
N ALA A 86 -1.81 -12.66 7.36
CA ALA A 86 -2.19 -12.53 5.96
C ALA A 86 -1.11 -11.79 5.16
N GLY A 87 -0.56 -10.70 5.70
CA GLY A 87 0.56 -9.98 5.10
C GLY A 87 1.82 -10.85 4.96
N ARG A 88 2.16 -11.62 6.00
CA ARG A 88 3.28 -12.57 5.97
C ARG A 88 3.09 -13.65 4.90
N ASN A 89 1.90 -14.25 4.82
CA ASN A 89 1.57 -15.25 3.81
C ASN A 89 1.73 -14.67 2.40
N ARG A 90 1.16 -13.50 2.15
CA ARG A 90 1.26 -12.80 0.85
C ARG A 90 2.73 -12.53 0.47
N ASN A 91 3.56 -12.11 1.42
CA ASN A 91 4.99 -11.87 1.20
C ASN A 91 5.74 -13.17 0.84
N VAL A 92 5.49 -14.28 1.54
CA VAL A 92 6.09 -15.59 1.21
C VAL A 92 5.65 -16.04 -0.18
N THR A 93 4.38 -15.88 -0.53
CA THR A 93 3.89 -16.19 -1.88
C THR A 93 4.62 -15.39 -2.95
N TYR A 94 4.83 -14.08 -2.75
CA TYR A 94 5.61 -13.25 -3.69
C TYR A 94 7.05 -13.75 -3.83
N GLN A 95 7.70 -14.12 -2.73
CA GLN A 95 9.07 -14.66 -2.75
C GLN A 95 9.16 -16.00 -3.48
N LEU A 96 8.17 -16.88 -3.31
CA LEU A 96 8.12 -18.15 -4.04
C LEU A 96 7.97 -17.94 -5.54
N ILE A 97 7.08 -17.04 -5.96
CA ILE A 97 6.86 -16.74 -7.38
C ILE A 97 8.11 -16.07 -7.98
N GLY A 98 8.65 -15.05 -7.30
CA GLY A 98 9.84 -14.33 -7.77
C GLY A 98 11.11 -15.19 -7.78
N GLY A 99 11.23 -16.13 -6.84
CA GLY A 99 12.39 -17.02 -6.68
C GLY A 99 12.27 -18.37 -7.38
N MET A 100 11.22 -18.60 -8.18
CA MET A 100 10.89 -19.95 -8.70
C MET A 100 12.04 -20.62 -9.46
N GLN A 101 12.80 -19.86 -10.24
CA GLN A 101 13.95 -20.39 -10.98
C GLN A 101 15.06 -20.89 -10.04
N GLU A 102 15.38 -20.11 -9.01
CA GLU A 102 16.40 -20.50 -8.02
C GLU A 102 15.96 -21.73 -7.22
N ILE A 103 14.67 -21.79 -6.85
CA ILE A 103 14.10 -22.95 -6.14
C ILE A 103 14.29 -24.23 -6.96
N LYS A 104 14.06 -24.16 -8.28
CA LYS A 104 14.24 -25.26 -9.23
C LYS A 104 15.70 -25.66 -9.40
N LEU A 105 16.59 -24.68 -9.53
CA LEU A 105 18.04 -24.91 -9.68
C LEU A 105 18.64 -25.58 -8.44
N GLN A 106 18.17 -25.20 -7.25
CA GLN A 106 18.65 -25.75 -5.98
C GLN A 106 17.90 -27.01 -5.52
N GLY A 107 16.86 -27.43 -6.23
CA GLY A 107 16.06 -28.62 -5.88
C GLY A 107 15.41 -28.55 -4.49
N CYS A 108 15.03 -27.35 -4.05
CA CYS A 108 14.53 -27.08 -2.70
C CYS A 108 13.00 -26.90 -2.62
N GLU A 109 12.26 -27.38 -3.63
CA GLU A 109 10.80 -27.19 -3.74
C GLU A 109 10.05 -27.67 -2.50
N GLN A 110 10.39 -28.85 -1.98
CA GLN A 110 9.68 -29.43 -0.84
C GLN A 110 9.89 -28.62 0.43
N ARG A 111 11.12 -28.17 0.69
CA ARG A 111 11.43 -27.32 1.85
C ARG A 111 10.70 -25.98 1.75
N LYS A 112 10.74 -25.33 0.59
CA LYS A 112 10.07 -24.04 0.37
C LYS A 112 8.55 -24.15 0.45
N ARG A 113 8.00 -25.27 0.00
CA ARG A 113 6.59 -25.61 0.17
C ARG A 113 6.23 -25.78 1.65
N TRP A 114 7.03 -26.50 2.44
CA TRP A 114 6.78 -26.64 3.88
C TRP A 114 6.87 -25.31 4.63
N GLU A 115 7.87 -24.48 4.32
CA GLU A 115 7.98 -23.11 4.88
C GLU A 115 6.71 -22.27 4.61
N TRP A 116 6.09 -22.44 3.44
CA TRP A 116 4.81 -21.79 3.12
C TRP A 116 3.61 -22.45 3.79
N GLU A 117 3.56 -23.79 3.84
CA GLU A 117 2.50 -24.53 4.51
C GLU A 117 2.43 -24.20 6.01
N ASP A 118 3.56 -24.01 6.67
CA ASP A 118 3.62 -23.58 8.08
C ASP A 118 2.97 -22.21 8.30
N VAL A 119 3.31 -21.23 7.45
CA VAL A 119 2.70 -19.88 7.50
C VAL A 119 1.21 -19.94 7.17
N GLN A 120 0.82 -20.78 6.22
CA GLN A 120 -0.58 -20.98 5.86
C GLN A 120 -1.37 -21.66 6.99
N ALA A 121 -0.76 -22.59 7.72
CA ALA A 121 -1.36 -23.23 8.89
C ALA A 121 -1.56 -22.24 10.04
N ASP A 122 -0.60 -21.35 10.28
CA ASP A 122 -0.73 -20.26 11.26
C ASP A 122 -1.88 -19.31 10.90
N LEU A 123 -1.96 -18.89 9.63
CA LEU A 123 -3.06 -18.06 9.12
C LEU A 123 -4.41 -18.78 9.26
N PHE A 124 -4.47 -20.06 8.90
CA PHE A 124 -5.67 -20.87 9.02
C PHE A 124 -6.14 -21.00 10.48
N LYS A 125 -5.21 -21.18 11.43
CA LYS A 125 -5.52 -21.24 12.86
C LYS A 125 -6.12 -19.94 13.38
N VAL A 126 -5.57 -18.79 12.98
CA VAL A 126 -6.13 -17.47 13.34
C VAL A 126 -7.50 -17.28 12.71
N ASN A 127 -7.68 -17.70 11.46
CA ASN A 127 -8.95 -17.64 10.77
C ASN A 127 -10.02 -18.50 11.48
N LEU A 128 -9.68 -19.73 11.90
CA LEU A 128 -10.56 -20.57 12.70
C LEU A 128 -10.94 -19.93 14.04
N GLN A 129 -10.00 -19.26 14.71
CA GLN A 129 -10.30 -18.53 15.95
C GLN A 129 -11.27 -17.37 15.72
N SER A 130 -11.10 -16.63 14.62
CA SER A 130 -12.01 -15.55 14.22
C SER A 130 -13.41 -16.11 13.87
N LEU A 131 -13.47 -17.19 13.09
CA LEU A 131 -14.72 -17.87 12.74
C LEU A 131 -15.44 -18.42 13.96
N ASN A 132 -14.74 -19.06 14.89
CA ASN A 132 -15.35 -19.56 16.12
C ASN A 132 -15.94 -18.42 16.95
N LEU A 133 -15.20 -17.31 17.09
CA LEU A 133 -15.69 -16.12 17.78
C LEU A 133 -16.96 -15.57 17.12
N GLN A 134 -16.95 -15.46 15.79
CA GLN A 134 -18.10 -15.00 15.02
C GLN A 134 -19.30 -15.95 15.18
N GLN A 135 -19.10 -17.26 15.13
CA GLN A 135 -20.15 -18.26 15.30
C GLN A 135 -20.76 -18.20 16.71
N VAL A 136 -19.95 -18.12 17.77
CA VAL A 136 -20.45 -18.00 19.15
C VAL A 136 -21.24 -16.71 19.32
N GLN A 137 -20.73 -15.60 18.77
CA GLN A 137 -21.41 -14.32 18.81
C GLN A 137 -22.75 -14.39 18.07
N GLN A 138 -22.79 -14.95 16.86
CA GLN A 138 -23.99 -15.08 16.04
C GLN A 138 -25.01 -16.04 16.67
N ALA A 139 -24.58 -17.19 17.17
CA ALA A 139 -25.45 -18.15 17.85
C ALA A 139 -26.12 -17.53 19.09
N GLY A 140 -25.36 -16.81 19.92
CA GLY A 140 -25.91 -16.09 21.07
C GLY A 140 -26.88 -14.99 20.64
N SER A 141 -26.52 -14.23 19.60
CA SER A 141 -27.34 -13.16 19.02
C SER A 141 -28.67 -13.68 18.47
N ILE A 142 -28.66 -14.80 17.73
CA ILE A 142 -29.86 -15.48 17.23
C ILE A 142 -30.70 -15.97 18.41
N THR A 143 -30.09 -16.60 19.42
CA THR A 143 -30.80 -17.10 20.60
C THR A 143 -31.53 -15.97 21.34
N ILE A 144 -30.87 -14.84 21.57
CA ILE A 144 -31.47 -13.65 22.19
C ILE A 144 -32.67 -13.16 21.36
N ASN A 145 -32.51 -13.13 20.03
CA ASN A 145 -33.54 -12.65 19.13
C ASN A 145 -34.76 -13.58 19.11
N GLU A 146 -34.56 -14.90 19.07
CA GLU A 146 -35.64 -15.89 19.10
C GLU A 146 -36.39 -15.87 20.44
N VAL A 147 -35.67 -15.80 21.57
CA VAL A 147 -36.30 -15.68 22.88
C VAL A 147 -37.12 -14.38 22.98
N LYS A 148 -36.59 -13.27 22.49
CA LYS A 148 -37.32 -11.99 22.39
C LYS A 148 -38.58 -12.13 21.54
N ASN A 149 -38.50 -12.76 20.37
CA ASN A 149 -39.65 -12.94 19.46
C ASN A 149 -40.74 -13.82 20.08
N ILE A 150 -40.36 -14.90 20.79
CA ILE A 150 -41.29 -15.77 21.51
C ILE A 150 -42.01 -14.99 22.62
N LEU A 151 -41.27 -14.24 23.45
CA LEU A 151 -41.85 -13.43 24.52
C LEU A 151 -42.86 -12.41 23.98
N ILE A 152 -42.50 -11.70 22.91
CA ILE A 152 -43.40 -10.74 22.28
C ILE A 152 -44.64 -11.44 21.71
N THR A 153 -44.48 -12.60 21.08
CA THR A 153 -45.61 -13.37 20.53
C THR A 153 -46.60 -13.78 21.62
N VAL A 154 -46.10 -14.23 22.78
CA VAL A 154 -46.95 -14.59 23.93
C VAL A 154 -47.68 -13.36 24.48
N LEU A 155 -46.99 -12.22 24.61
CA LEU A 155 -47.60 -10.96 25.08
C LEU A 155 -48.66 -10.44 24.11
N ALA A 156 -48.38 -10.50 22.81
CA ALA A 156 -49.32 -10.13 21.75
C ALA A 156 -50.57 -11.02 21.78
N ALA A 157 -50.41 -12.35 21.84
CA ALA A 157 -51.52 -13.29 21.93
C ALA A 157 -52.36 -13.07 23.20
N THR A 158 -51.71 -12.82 24.34
CA THR A 158 -52.38 -12.53 25.61
C THR A 158 -53.19 -11.23 25.52
N ALA A 159 -52.64 -10.18 24.90
CA ALA A 159 -53.34 -8.92 24.68
C ALA A 159 -54.57 -9.07 23.77
N VAL A 160 -54.53 -9.99 22.79
CA VAL A 160 -55.69 -10.33 21.96
C VAL A 160 -56.75 -11.07 22.77
N ILE A 161 -56.37 -12.07 23.57
CA ILE A 161 -57.29 -12.85 24.41
C ILE A 161 -58.03 -11.95 25.42
N HIS A 162 -57.35 -10.95 25.98
CA HIS A 162 -57.95 -10.00 26.92
C HIS A 162 -58.77 -8.89 26.23
N GLY A 163 -58.85 -8.87 24.89
CA GLY A 163 -59.60 -7.87 24.12
C GLY A 163 -58.92 -6.50 23.97
N ASN A 164 -57.68 -6.35 24.43
CA ASN A 164 -56.92 -5.10 24.32
C ASN A 164 -56.36 -4.86 22.89
N MET A 165 -56.28 -5.92 22.08
CA MET A 165 -55.72 -5.88 20.74
C MET A 165 -56.54 -6.76 19.80
N THR A 166 -56.71 -6.36 18.54
CA THR A 166 -57.37 -7.20 17.53
C THR A 166 -56.41 -8.25 16.95
N LEU A 167 -56.94 -9.30 16.34
CA LEU A 167 -56.12 -10.29 15.64
C LEU A 167 -55.31 -9.65 14.50
N GLY A 168 -55.87 -8.68 13.77
CA GLY A 168 -55.15 -7.94 12.72
C GLY A 168 -53.99 -7.12 13.27
N MET A 169 -54.16 -6.50 14.46
CA MET A 169 -53.09 -5.79 15.15
C MET A 169 -51.95 -6.72 15.59
N MET A 170 -52.26 -7.95 16.04
CA MET A 170 -51.24 -8.96 16.34
C MET A 170 -50.38 -9.31 15.13
N LEU A 171 -51.01 -9.54 13.97
CA LEU A 171 -50.30 -9.85 12.73
C LEU A 171 -49.42 -8.67 12.28
N ALA A 172 -49.94 -7.44 12.41
CA ALA A 172 -49.15 -6.24 12.14
C ALA A 172 -47.93 -6.14 13.08
N VAL A 173 -48.10 -6.38 14.38
CA VAL A 173 -47.01 -6.39 15.36
C VAL A 173 -45.94 -7.44 15.00
N GLN A 174 -46.33 -8.65 14.62
CA GLN A 174 -45.38 -9.69 14.18
C GLN A 174 -44.58 -9.27 12.94
N TYR A 175 -45.25 -8.71 11.94
CA TYR A 175 -44.59 -8.18 10.75
C TYR A 175 -43.61 -7.05 11.10
N ILE A 176 -44.03 -6.10 11.94
CA ILE A 176 -43.21 -4.98 12.40
C ILE A 176 -41.95 -5.46 13.11
N ILE A 177 -42.06 -6.47 13.99
CA ILE A 177 -40.90 -7.04 14.69
C ILE A 177 -39.93 -7.70 13.71
N GLY A 178 -40.45 -8.43 12.72
CA GLY A 178 -39.64 -9.01 11.64
C GLY A 178 -38.87 -7.93 10.89
N GLN A 179 -39.52 -6.82 10.55
CA GLN A 179 -38.88 -5.67 9.91
C GLN A 179 -37.86 -4.98 10.83
N LEU A 180 -38.14 -4.86 12.13
CA LEU A 180 -37.23 -4.23 13.11
C LEU A 180 -35.95 -5.02 13.38
N ASN A 181 -35.94 -6.34 13.14
CA ASN A 181 -34.73 -7.15 13.31
C ASN A 181 -33.63 -6.79 12.30
N SER A 182 -34.01 -6.44 11.07
CA SER A 182 -33.04 -6.13 10.00
C SER A 182 -32.23 -4.85 10.28
N PRO A 183 -32.82 -3.70 10.67
CA PRO A 183 -32.08 -2.52 11.08
C PRO A 183 -31.10 -2.75 12.22
N VAL A 184 -31.47 -3.60 13.20
CA VAL A 184 -30.60 -3.92 14.33
C VAL A 184 -29.36 -4.67 13.83
N GLU A 185 -29.53 -5.68 12.97
CA GLU A 185 -28.41 -6.40 12.38
C GLU A 185 -27.54 -5.50 11.49
N GLN A 186 -28.15 -4.61 10.70
CA GLN A 186 -27.43 -3.63 9.86
C GLN A 186 -26.57 -2.67 10.70
N LEU A 187 -27.06 -2.22 11.86
CA LEU A 187 -26.28 -1.38 12.78
C LEU A 187 -25.04 -2.11 13.31
N ILE A 188 -25.16 -3.41 13.58
CA ILE A 188 -24.02 -4.23 13.99
C ILE A 188 -23.00 -4.39 12.86
N GLN A 189 -23.47 -4.70 11.65
CA GLN A 189 -22.58 -4.78 10.48
C GLN A 189 -21.87 -3.45 10.23
N PHE A 190 -22.55 -2.33 10.47
CA PHE A 190 -21.93 -1.01 10.43
C PHE A 190 -20.81 -0.87 11.47
N ILE A 191 -21.04 -1.23 12.74
CA ILE A 191 -20.01 -1.20 13.80
C ILE A 191 -18.79 -2.03 13.40
N TYR A 192 -18.99 -3.19 12.76
CA TYR A 192 -17.90 -4.01 12.26
C TYR A 192 -17.12 -3.33 11.14
N SER A 193 -17.82 -2.84 10.11
CA SER A 193 -17.19 -2.13 9.01
C SER A 193 -16.45 -0.87 9.47
N TRP A 194 -16.96 -0.18 10.50
CA TRP A 194 -16.28 0.95 11.13
C TRP A 194 -14.95 0.56 11.77
N GLN A 195 -14.89 -0.59 12.46
CA GLN A 195 -13.64 -1.07 13.06
C GLN A 195 -12.61 -1.43 11.99
N ASP A 196 -13.04 -2.11 10.92
CA ASP A 196 -12.16 -2.46 9.80
C ASP A 196 -11.59 -1.20 9.13
N VAL A 197 -12.44 -0.21 8.89
CA VAL A 197 -12.04 1.09 8.33
C VAL A 197 -11.10 1.83 9.25
N SER A 198 -11.34 1.85 10.57
CA SER A 198 -10.42 2.51 11.51
C SER A 198 -9.00 1.95 11.42
N ILE A 199 -8.85 0.62 11.31
CA ILE A 199 -7.54 -0.03 11.18
C ILE A 199 -6.88 0.30 9.83
N SER A 200 -7.68 0.31 8.76
CA SER A 200 -7.21 0.70 7.43
C SER A 200 -6.79 2.18 7.40
N LEU A 201 -7.54 3.08 8.04
CA LEU A 201 -7.20 4.49 8.16
C LEU A 201 -5.94 4.70 8.98
N ASP A 202 -5.74 4.01 10.11
CA ASP A 202 -4.50 4.11 10.90
C ASP A 202 -3.26 3.79 10.05
N ARG A 203 -3.34 2.74 9.22
CA ARG A 203 -2.23 2.33 8.31
C ARG A 203 -2.04 3.26 7.11
N MET A 204 -3.13 3.77 6.55
CA MET A 204 -3.07 4.77 5.47
C MET A 204 -2.52 6.10 5.97
N ASN A 205 -2.90 6.49 7.19
CA ASN A 205 -2.46 7.72 7.82
C ASN A 205 -0.96 7.71 8.08
N GLU A 206 -0.35 6.56 8.39
CA GLU A 206 1.12 6.42 8.45
C GLU A 206 1.76 7.02 7.19
N ILE A 207 1.32 6.61 5.98
CA ILE A 207 1.84 7.12 4.70
C ILE A 207 1.51 8.61 4.51
N HIS A 208 0.29 9.03 4.83
CA HIS A 208 -0.13 10.42 4.63
C HIS A 208 0.58 11.40 5.60
N THR A 209 0.99 10.93 6.77
CA THR A 209 1.76 11.72 7.74
C THR A 209 3.26 11.69 7.50
N GLU A 210 3.76 10.77 6.66
CA GLU A 210 5.17 10.78 6.27
C GLU A 210 5.51 12.08 5.52
N THR A 211 6.67 12.64 5.84
CA THR A 211 7.19 13.80 5.13
C THR A 211 7.60 13.40 3.73
N ASN A 212 7.11 14.11 2.71
CA ASN A 212 7.56 13.92 1.35
C ASN A 212 9.06 14.24 1.24
N GLU A 213 9.76 13.58 0.31
CA GLU A 213 11.16 13.92 0.04
C GLU A 213 11.28 15.38 -0.38
N GLU A 214 10.32 15.90 -1.15
CA GLU A 214 10.24 17.35 -1.37
C GLU A 214 9.60 18.06 -0.20
N ASN A 215 10.43 18.84 0.49
CA ASN A 215 10.07 19.60 1.68
C ASN A 215 10.24 21.10 1.45
N VAL A 216 9.85 21.89 2.44
CA VAL A 216 9.86 23.37 2.38
C VAL A 216 11.30 23.93 2.29
N GLU A 217 12.31 23.15 2.65
CA GLU A 217 13.72 23.58 2.62
C GLU A 217 14.33 23.46 1.22
N ARG A 218 13.82 22.54 0.39
CA ARG A 218 14.30 22.23 -0.98
C ARG A 218 13.69 23.15 -2.03
N THR A 219 14.09 24.42 -2.00
CA THR A 219 13.49 25.48 -2.84
C THR A 219 14.29 25.81 -4.10
N ARG A 220 15.58 25.44 -4.17
CA ARG A 220 16.43 25.85 -5.30
C ARG A 220 16.15 25.00 -6.55
N THR A 221 15.83 25.68 -7.66
CA THR A 221 15.59 25.09 -8.98
C THR A 221 16.51 25.66 -10.06
N ALA A 222 17.64 26.25 -9.67
CA ALA A 222 18.62 26.82 -10.59
C ALA A 222 20.02 26.77 -9.97
N TYR A 223 21.04 26.68 -10.81
CA TYR A 223 22.44 26.74 -10.38
C TYR A 223 22.77 28.11 -9.76
N THR A 224 23.63 28.10 -8.73
CA THR A 224 24.05 29.31 -8.01
C THR A 224 24.79 30.32 -8.90
N HIS A 225 25.56 29.82 -9.88
CA HIS A 225 26.27 30.66 -10.84
C HIS A 225 26.22 30.03 -12.24
N LYS A 226 26.18 30.87 -13.29
CA LYS A 226 26.28 30.44 -14.70
C LYS A 226 27.73 30.16 -15.15
N THR A 227 28.70 30.26 -14.25
CA THR A 227 30.13 30.04 -14.53
C THR A 227 30.47 28.55 -14.51
N THR A 228 31.63 28.18 -15.08
CA THR A 228 32.14 26.80 -15.13
C THR A 228 32.26 26.13 -13.76
N GLU A 229 32.45 26.89 -12.68
CA GLU A 229 32.50 26.38 -11.29
C GLU A 229 31.10 26.06 -10.72
N GLY A 230 30.03 26.55 -11.33
CA GLY A 230 28.65 26.30 -10.88
C GLY A 230 28.17 24.85 -11.05
N HIS A 231 28.98 24.00 -11.69
CA HIS A 231 28.64 22.62 -12.02
C HIS A 231 29.65 21.59 -11.48
N SER A 232 30.52 21.96 -10.55
CA SER A 232 31.36 20.97 -9.83
C SER A 232 30.58 20.29 -8.71
N LEU A 233 30.93 19.05 -8.37
CA LEU A 233 30.44 18.38 -7.16
C LEU A 233 31.54 18.33 -6.12
N THR A 234 31.25 18.76 -4.89
CA THR A 234 32.18 18.70 -3.78
C THR A 234 31.52 17.99 -2.61
N ILE A 235 32.23 17.03 -2.01
CA ILE A 235 31.80 16.28 -0.84
C ILE A 235 32.78 16.60 0.28
N LYS A 236 32.24 17.01 1.44
CA LYS A 236 33.04 17.37 2.63
C LYS A 236 32.59 16.54 3.82
N ASP A 237 33.53 15.82 4.42
CA ASP A 237 33.36 15.04 5.65
C ASP A 237 32.11 14.16 5.69
N LEU A 238 31.81 13.53 4.55
CA LEU A 238 30.57 12.77 4.35
C LEU A 238 30.63 11.42 5.06
N SER A 239 29.69 11.20 5.97
CA SER A 239 29.46 9.92 6.64
C SER A 239 28.02 9.45 6.46
N PHE A 240 27.81 8.15 6.27
CA PHE A 240 26.49 7.58 6.00
C PHE A 240 26.36 6.11 6.40
N LYS A 241 25.15 5.74 6.87
CA LYS A 241 24.70 4.37 7.11
C LYS A 241 23.22 4.19 6.81
N TYR A 242 22.83 3.03 6.27
CA TYR A 242 21.42 2.71 6.02
C TYR A 242 20.64 2.48 7.31
N ASP A 243 21.22 1.72 8.25
CA ASP A 243 20.66 1.47 9.58
C ASP A 243 21.40 2.32 10.62
N ILE A 244 20.67 3.20 11.30
CA ILE A 244 21.21 4.10 12.32
C ILE A 244 21.77 3.32 13.52
N TYR A 245 21.25 2.12 13.78
CA TYR A 245 21.72 1.26 14.87
C TYR A 245 22.92 0.40 14.48
N SER A 246 23.33 0.41 13.21
CA SER A 246 24.57 -0.24 12.79
C SER A 246 25.77 0.40 13.49
N PRO A 247 26.69 -0.41 14.04
CA PRO A 247 27.91 0.10 14.68
C PRO A 247 28.95 0.61 13.69
N LYS A 248 28.83 0.26 12.40
CA LYS A 248 29.76 0.67 11.34
C LYS A 248 29.04 1.51 10.30
N ASP A 249 29.69 2.60 9.93
CA ASP A 249 29.30 3.42 8.79
C ASP A 249 29.72 2.74 7.48
N ILE A 250 28.93 2.98 6.43
CA ILE A 250 29.21 2.47 5.08
C ILE A 250 30.18 3.41 4.37
N LEU A 251 30.00 4.71 4.60
CA LEU A 251 30.90 5.78 4.19
C LEU A 251 31.28 6.56 5.45
N SER A 252 32.57 6.82 5.63
CA SER A 252 33.11 7.53 6.80
C SER A 252 34.10 8.59 6.34
N ASP A 253 33.83 9.85 6.69
CA ASP A 253 34.68 11.02 6.48
C ASP A 253 35.17 11.20 5.03
N ILE A 254 34.27 10.95 4.07
CA ILE A 254 34.59 11.02 2.64
C ILE A 254 34.72 12.48 2.20
N ASN A 255 35.86 12.80 1.61
CA ASN A 255 36.15 14.09 0.99
C ASN A 255 36.49 13.87 -0.50
N LEU A 256 35.74 14.51 -1.40
CA LEU A 256 35.88 14.31 -2.85
C LEU A 256 35.53 15.60 -3.60
N SER A 257 36.28 15.92 -4.66
CA SER A 257 35.93 17.00 -5.59
C SER A 257 35.91 16.47 -7.01
N ILE A 258 34.82 16.75 -7.73
CA ILE A 258 34.58 16.37 -9.13
C ILE A 258 34.44 17.68 -9.93
N PRO A 259 35.49 18.09 -10.67
CA PRO A 259 35.45 19.31 -11.46
C PRO A 259 34.49 19.20 -12.65
N ASN A 260 33.93 20.33 -13.06
CA ASN A 260 33.06 20.40 -14.23
C ASN A 260 33.79 19.91 -15.52
N GLY A 261 33.08 19.14 -16.35
CA GLY A 261 33.58 18.62 -17.61
C GLY A 261 34.66 17.53 -17.49
N LYS A 262 34.92 17.04 -16.27
CA LYS A 262 35.85 15.94 -16.04
C LYS A 262 35.12 14.63 -15.77
N VAL A 263 35.75 13.53 -16.14
CA VAL A 263 35.31 12.18 -15.81
C VAL A 263 36.08 11.72 -14.57
N THR A 264 35.37 11.40 -13.51
CA THR A 264 35.95 10.86 -12.28
C THR A 264 35.55 9.40 -12.14
N ALA A 265 36.55 8.51 -12.09
CA ALA A 265 36.34 7.09 -11.85
C ALA A 265 36.56 6.75 -10.38
N ILE A 266 35.57 6.12 -9.74
CA ILE A 266 35.64 5.69 -8.34
C ILE A 266 35.84 4.18 -8.32
N VAL A 267 37.00 3.74 -7.82
CA VAL A 267 37.39 2.33 -7.77
C VAL A 267 37.56 1.87 -6.33
N GLY A 268 37.31 0.58 -6.07
CA GLY A 268 37.44 0.00 -4.74
C GLY A 268 36.83 -1.39 -4.66
N ALA A 269 37.11 -2.10 -3.57
CA ALA A 269 36.61 -3.45 -3.32
C ALA A 269 35.07 -3.52 -3.32
N SER A 270 34.51 -4.71 -3.52
CA SER A 270 33.07 -4.93 -3.35
C SER A 270 32.65 -4.55 -1.92
N GLY A 271 31.49 -3.91 -1.76
CA GLY A 271 31.00 -3.43 -0.46
C GLY A 271 31.64 -2.13 0.06
N SER A 272 32.56 -1.50 -0.67
CA SER A 272 33.23 -0.26 -0.24
C SER A 272 32.35 1.01 -0.30
N GLY A 273 31.04 0.89 -0.53
CA GLY A 273 30.11 2.03 -0.57
C GLY A 273 30.03 2.82 -1.89
N LYS A 274 30.62 2.35 -3.00
CA LYS A 274 30.59 3.06 -4.32
C LYS A 274 29.18 3.39 -4.80
N THR A 275 28.33 2.37 -4.90
CA THR A 275 26.91 2.54 -5.29
C THR A 275 26.15 3.39 -4.29
N THR A 276 26.46 3.28 -2.99
CA THR A 276 25.87 4.14 -1.95
C THR A 276 26.24 5.61 -2.17
N LEU A 277 27.48 5.91 -2.54
CA LEU A 277 27.94 7.26 -2.84
C LEU A 277 27.20 7.84 -4.06
N VAL A 278 26.99 7.03 -5.12
CA VAL A 278 26.17 7.44 -6.27
C VAL A 278 24.73 7.72 -5.85
N LYS A 279 24.12 6.88 -5.00
CA LYS A 279 22.76 7.09 -4.49
C LYS A 279 22.63 8.37 -3.66
N LEU A 280 23.66 8.72 -2.87
CA LEU A 280 23.72 9.99 -2.12
C LEU A 280 23.83 11.19 -3.06
N LEU A 281 24.68 11.11 -4.10
CA LEU A 281 24.82 12.18 -5.10
C LEU A 281 23.53 12.39 -5.92
N LEU A 282 22.72 11.35 -6.10
CA LEU A 282 21.39 11.43 -6.73
C LEU A 282 20.27 11.87 -5.76
N GLY A 283 20.60 12.10 -4.48
CA GLY A 283 19.63 12.51 -3.46
C GLY A 283 18.62 11.43 -3.08
N PHE A 284 18.97 10.14 -3.15
CA PHE A 284 18.10 9.06 -2.64
C PHE A 284 18.14 8.94 -1.11
N TYR A 285 19.24 9.40 -0.50
CA TYR A 285 19.43 9.43 0.94
C TYR A 285 20.09 10.75 1.31
N GLU A 286 19.91 11.14 2.56
CA GLU A 286 20.62 12.27 3.16
C GLU A 286 21.86 11.79 3.92
N PRO A 287 22.93 12.58 3.96
CA PRO A 287 24.10 12.29 4.80
C PRO A 287 23.73 12.16 6.27
N LEU A 288 24.50 11.37 7.02
CA LEU A 288 24.46 11.44 8.49
C LEU A 288 25.25 12.64 9.00
N ASN A 289 26.45 12.84 8.45
CA ASN A 289 27.32 13.98 8.70
C ASN A 289 27.93 14.45 7.36
N GLY A 290 28.41 15.69 7.34
CA GLY A 290 29.00 16.29 6.15
C GLY A 290 27.96 16.77 5.15
N ASN A 291 28.43 17.34 4.04
CA ASN A 291 27.58 17.97 3.03
C ASN A 291 28.02 17.59 1.62
N ILE A 292 27.05 17.60 0.70
CA ILE A 292 27.28 17.45 -0.74
C ILE A 292 26.94 18.80 -1.36
N GLU A 293 27.89 19.42 -2.04
CA GLU A 293 27.76 20.74 -2.66
C GLU A 293 27.77 20.62 -4.19
N ILE A 294 26.83 21.32 -4.84
CA ILE A 294 26.79 21.53 -6.29
C ILE A 294 27.19 22.98 -6.54
N GLY A 295 28.39 23.17 -7.09
CA GLY A 295 29.06 24.46 -7.10
C GLY A 295 29.27 24.97 -5.67
N ASN A 296 28.51 26.01 -5.31
CA ASN A 296 28.61 26.68 -4.00
C ASN A 296 27.37 26.50 -3.11
N ALA A 297 26.47 25.56 -3.44
CA ALA A 297 25.22 25.35 -2.69
C ALA A 297 25.05 23.89 -2.30
N ASN A 298 24.46 23.65 -1.12
CA ASN A 298 24.24 22.30 -0.63
C ASN A 298 23.12 21.60 -1.41
N LEU A 299 23.30 20.31 -1.72
CA LEU A 299 22.30 19.44 -2.32
C LEU A 299 20.98 19.45 -1.53
N SER A 300 21.05 19.57 -0.20
CA SER A 300 19.86 19.63 0.67
C SER A 300 18.98 20.87 0.42
N GLU A 301 19.49 21.92 -0.22
CA GLU A 301 18.73 23.12 -0.56
C GLU A 301 18.04 23.02 -1.93
N TYR A 302 18.42 22.04 -2.76
CA TYR A 302 17.88 21.86 -4.10
C TYR A 302 16.60 21.03 -4.09
N ASN A 303 15.65 21.44 -4.92
CA ASN A 303 14.54 20.59 -5.31
C ASN A 303 15.09 19.32 -5.99
N LEU A 304 14.80 18.14 -5.45
CA LEU A 304 15.27 16.86 -5.97
C LEU A 304 14.70 16.54 -7.34
N GLY A 305 13.47 16.97 -7.64
CA GLY A 305 12.88 16.82 -8.96
C GLY A 305 13.72 17.53 -10.02
N TRP A 306 14.07 18.78 -9.76
CA TRP A 306 14.98 19.56 -10.59
C TRP A 306 16.39 18.98 -10.62
N TRP A 307 16.98 18.65 -9.46
CA TRP A 307 18.33 18.08 -9.41
C TRP A 307 18.43 16.81 -10.25
N ARG A 308 17.51 15.87 -10.04
CA ARG A 308 17.44 14.63 -10.82
C ARG A 308 17.10 14.90 -12.28
N SER A 309 16.46 16.01 -12.65
CA SER A 309 16.29 16.39 -14.07
C SER A 309 17.63 16.79 -14.71
N GLN A 310 18.58 17.33 -13.93
CA GLN A 310 19.94 17.65 -14.38
C GLN A 310 20.87 16.43 -14.42
N CYS A 311 20.47 15.30 -13.83
CA CYS A 311 21.25 14.07 -13.76
C CYS A 311 20.70 12.98 -14.69
N GLY A 312 21.58 12.22 -15.34
CA GLY A 312 21.25 10.91 -15.91
C GLY A 312 22.07 9.84 -15.23
N ALA A 313 21.43 8.72 -14.91
CA ALA A 313 22.07 7.64 -14.19
C ALA A 313 21.78 6.30 -14.88
N VAL A 314 22.83 5.48 -15.02
CA VAL A 314 22.72 4.06 -15.33
C VAL A 314 23.17 3.31 -14.08
N MET A 315 22.19 2.79 -13.32
CA MET A 315 22.43 2.02 -12.10
C MET A 315 22.68 0.54 -12.45
N GLN A 316 23.40 -0.19 -11.57
CA GLN A 316 23.63 -1.64 -11.72
C GLN A 316 22.32 -2.43 -11.91
N GLU A 317 21.29 -2.08 -11.14
CA GLU A 317 19.95 -2.67 -11.22
C GLU A 317 18.95 -1.72 -11.91
N GLY A 318 19.20 -1.38 -13.17
CA GLY A 318 18.26 -0.55 -13.93
C GLY A 318 16.97 -1.30 -14.31
N TYR A 319 15.84 -0.61 -14.18
CA TYR A 319 14.51 -1.14 -14.49
C TYR A 319 14.00 -0.65 -15.86
N LEU A 320 13.46 -1.60 -16.64
CA LEU A 320 12.69 -1.33 -17.86
C LEU A 320 11.23 -1.68 -17.58
N PHE A 321 10.33 -0.77 -17.92
CA PHE A 321 8.90 -0.93 -17.74
C PHE A 321 8.34 -1.84 -18.85
N SER A 322 7.23 -2.53 -18.55
CA SER A 322 6.42 -3.26 -19.54
C SER A 322 5.78 -2.29 -20.53
N ASP A 323 6.56 -1.81 -21.51
CA ASP A 323 6.17 -0.80 -22.49
C ASP A 323 7.05 -0.92 -23.75
N THR A 324 6.81 -0.10 -24.76
CA THR A 324 7.62 -0.01 -25.97
C THR A 324 9.07 0.39 -25.68
N ILE A 325 9.99 0.02 -26.58
CA ILE A 325 11.38 0.47 -26.51
C ILE A 325 11.45 2.01 -26.54
N ALA A 326 10.64 2.66 -27.39
CA ALA A 326 10.55 4.12 -27.45
C ALA A 326 10.21 4.74 -26.09
N ARG A 327 9.16 4.25 -25.42
CA ARG A 327 8.75 4.74 -24.09
C ARG A 327 9.77 4.44 -22.99
N ASN A 328 10.50 3.34 -23.10
CA ASN A 328 11.60 3.05 -22.19
C ASN A 328 12.81 3.98 -22.37
N ILE A 329 13.06 4.50 -23.58
CA ILE A 329 14.12 5.48 -23.86
C ILE A 329 13.68 6.89 -23.45
N ALA A 330 12.48 7.31 -23.84
CA ALA A 330 11.93 8.64 -23.62
C ALA A 330 10.93 8.69 -22.46
N ILE A 331 11.30 8.11 -21.31
CA ILE A 331 10.38 7.90 -20.18
C ILE A 331 9.84 9.20 -19.55
N SER A 332 10.61 10.28 -19.63
CA SER A 332 10.27 11.57 -19.04
C SER A 332 9.35 12.43 -19.91
N ASP A 333 9.16 12.06 -21.18
CA ASP A 333 8.47 12.90 -22.15
C ASP A 333 7.09 12.31 -22.47
N ASP A 334 6.04 13.14 -22.37
CA ASP A 334 4.67 12.74 -22.73
C ASP A 334 4.57 12.36 -24.21
N GLU A 335 5.25 13.11 -25.07
CA GLU A 335 5.37 12.88 -26.51
C GLU A 335 6.84 12.66 -26.90
N PRO A 336 7.27 11.40 -27.11
CA PRO A 336 8.65 11.10 -27.44
C PRO A 336 9.10 11.65 -28.80
N ASP A 337 10.23 12.34 -28.84
CA ASP A 337 10.87 12.76 -30.08
C ASP A 337 11.58 11.57 -30.75
N ILE A 338 11.03 11.12 -31.87
CA ILE A 338 11.51 9.96 -32.62
C ILE A 338 12.94 10.16 -33.13
N GLU A 339 13.31 11.36 -33.59
CA GLU A 339 14.66 11.61 -34.11
C GLU A 339 15.68 11.60 -32.97
N ARG A 340 15.32 12.18 -31.82
CA ARG A 340 16.15 12.12 -30.61
C ARG A 340 16.27 10.70 -30.06
N ILE A 341 15.21 9.89 -30.13
CA ILE A 341 15.25 8.46 -29.79
C ILE A 341 16.22 7.71 -30.71
N ARG A 342 16.12 7.89 -32.03
CA ARG A 342 17.01 7.25 -33.01
C ARG A 342 18.46 7.65 -32.77
N HIS A 343 18.71 8.94 -32.52
CA HIS A 343 20.04 9.42 -32.17
C HIS A 343 20.57 8.75 -30.90
N ALA A 344 19.77 8.73 -29.82
CA ALA A 344 20.15 8.08 -28.58
C ALA A 344 20.43 6.57 -28.72
N ALA A 345 19.61 5.87 -29.52
CA ALA A 345 19.80 4.45 -29.80
C ALA A 345 21.07 4.17 -30.62
N ARG A 346 21.45 5.06 -31.54
CA ARG A 346 22.72 4.96 -32.29
C ARG A 346 23.91 5.20 -31.37
N VAL A 347 23.87 6.26 -30.55
CA VAL A 347 24.94 6.57 -29.58
C VAL A 347 25.14 5.43 -28.59
N ALA A 348 24.05 4.80 -28.13
CA ALA A 348 24.10 3.65 -27.23
C ALA A 348 24.40 2.31 -27.95
N ASN A 349 24.65 2.33 -29.26
CA ASN A 349 24.96 1.16 -30.08
C ASN A 349 23.92 0.02 -29.94
N ILE A 350 22.64 0.37 -30.05
CA ILE A 350 21.48 -0.54 -29.98
C ILE A 350 20.49 -0.36 -31.14
N ALA A 351 20.64 0.68 -31.96
CA ALA A 351 19.75 0.98 -33.08
C ALA A 351 19.56 -0.21 -34.04
N ASP A 352 20.65 -0.83 -34.51
CA ASP A 352 20.58 -1.95 -35.47
C ASP A 352 19.76 -3.14 -34.94
N TYR A 353 19.89 -3.44 -33.64
CA TYR A 353 19.10 -4.48 -32.99
C TYR A 353 17.62 -4.09 -32.96
N ILE A 354 17.31 -2.85 -32.56
CA ILE A 354 15.93 -2.38 -32.49
C ILE A 354 15.31 -2.40 -33.89
N GLU A 355 16.00 -1.88 -34.90
CA GLU A 355 15.51 -1.75 -36.28
C GLU A 355 15.35 -3.11 -36.97
N ALA A 356 16.03 -4.16 -36.51
CA ALA A 356 15.81 -5.53 -36.96
C ALA A 356 14.53 -6.17 -36.40
N LEU A 357 13.91 -5.60 -35.35
CA LEU A 357 12.66 -6.12 -34.78
C LEU A 357 11.47 -5.76 -35.68
N PRO A 358 10.46 -6.63 -35.82
CA PRO A 358 9.30 -6.37 -36.69
C PRO A 358 8.55 -5.06 -36.41
N LEU A 359 8.51 -4.64 -35.14
CA LEU A 359 7.86 -3.40 -34.70
C LEU A 359 8.86 -2.28 -34.36
N ALA A 360 10.15 -2.51 -34.60
CA ALA A 360 11.23 -1.58 -34.29
C ALA A 360 11.09 -0.96 -32.88
N TYR A 361 11.06 0.38 -32.81
CA TYR A 361 10.93 1.14 -31.56
C TYR A 361 9.58 0.94 -30.84
N ASN A 362 8.55 0.47 -31.54
CA ASN A 362 7.24 0.13 -30.96
C ASN A 362 7.18 -1.29 -30.41
N THR A 363 8.28 -2.03 -30.43
CA THR A 363 8.33 -3.38 -29.84
C THR A 363 8.12 -3.27 -28.33
N MET A 364 7.13 -3.98 -27.80
CA MET A 364 6.86 -4.09 -26.37
C MET A 364 7.93 -4.96 -25.69
N ILE A 365 8.47 -4.49 -24.57
CA ILE A 365 9.54 -5.12 -23.82
C ILE A 365 9.18 -5.11 -22.33
N GLY A 366 9.78 -5.97 -21.51
CA GLY A 366 9.49 -6.06 -20.07
C GLY A 366 8.82 -7.39 -19.69
N GLN A 367 8.03 -7.41 -18.62
CA GLN A 367 7.38 -8.65 -18.15
C GLN A 367 6.30 -9.14 -19.11
N ASP A 368 5.60 -8.21 -19.76
CA ASP A 368 4.49 -8.49 -20.68
C ASP A 368 4.92 -8.44 -22.16
N GLY A 369 6.22 -8.25 -22.42
CA GLY A 369 6.78 -8.02 -23.74
C GLY A 369 7.87 -9.01 -24.14
N GLN A 370 8.62 -8.66 -25.18
CA GLN A 370 9.78 -9.44 -25.61
C GLN A 370 10.88 -9.41 -24.55
N GLY A 371 11.46 -10.58 -24.28
CA GLY A 371 12.63 -10.71 -23.42
C GLY A 371 13.85 -9.99 -24.01
N ILE A 372 14.54 -9.24 -23.18
CA ILE A 372 15.77 -8.51 -23.53
C ILE A 372 16.94 -9.06 -22.72
N SER A 373 18.08 -9.28 -23.38
CA SER A 373 19.32 -9.68 -22.73
C SER A 373 19.87 -8.57 -21.82
N GLN A 374 20.69 -8.92 -20.83
CA GLN A 374 21.26 -7.93 -19.91
C GLN A 374 22.04 -6.82 -20.63
N GLY A 375 22.82 -7.16 -21.66
CA GLY A 375 23.59 -6.18 -22.44
C GLY A 375 22.72 -5.26 -23.30
N GLN A 376 21.59 -5.75 -23.83
CA GLN A 376 20.62 -4.91 -24.52
C GLN A 376 19.88 -4.00 -23.54
N ARG A 377 19.50 -4.52 -22.36
CA ARG A 377 18.89 -3.73 -21.28
C ARG A 377 19.80 -2.56 -20.88
N GLN A 378 21.07 -2.83 -20.65
CA GLN A 378 22.04 -1.80 -20.29
C GLN A 378 22.18 -0.73 -21.39
N ARG A 379 22.21 -1.13 -22.67
CA ARG A 379 22.24 -0.17 -23.78
C ARG A 379 20.97 0.67 -23.89
N ILE A 380 19.80 0.12 -23.61
CA ILE A 380 18.54 0.89 -23.56
C ILE A 380 18.60 1.92 -22.41
N LEU A 381 19.14 1.54 -21.25
CA LEU A 381 19.34 2.48 -20.13
C LEU A 381 20.34 3.60 -20.47
N ILE A 382 21.42 3.27 -21.19
CA ILE A 382 22.35 4.27 -21.71
C ILE A 382 21.64 5.19 -22.71
N ALA A 383 20.86 4.64 -23.64
CA ALA A 383 20.06 5.42 -24.58
C ALA A 383 19.09 6.37 -23.86
N ARG A 384 18.48 5.93 -22.74
CA ARG A 384 17.64 6.80 -21.89
C ARG A 384 18.42 8.00 -21.34
N VAL A 385 19.65 7.80 -20.88
CA VAL A 385 20.52 8.89 -20.41
C VAL A 385 20.91 9.83 -21.55
N VAL A 386 21.31 9.29 -22.71
CA VAL A 386 21.66 10.09 -23.89
C VAL A 386 20.46 10.90 -24.37
N TYR A 387 19.28 10.27 -24.42
CA TYR A 387 18.03 10.94 -24.76
C TYR A 387 17.81 12.10 -23.81
N LYS A 388 17.87 11.89 -22.48
CA LYS A 388 17.67 12.94 -21.48
C LYS A 388 18.63 14.14 -21.64
N ASN A 389 19.84 13.93 -22.16
CA ASN A 389 20.88 14.95 -22.31
C ASN A 389 21.16 15.75 -21.01
N PRO A 390 21.53 15.08 -19.91
CA PRO A 390 21.74 15.71 -18.60
C PRO A 390 23.09 16.44 -18.50
N MET A 391 23.20 17.35 -17.53
CA MET A 391 24.48 18.00 -17.17
C MET A 391 25.42 17.07 -16.41
N PHE A 392 24.87 16.16 -15.60
CA PHE A 392 25.63 15.18 -14.83
C PHE A 392 25.28 13.76 -15.28
N VAL A 393 26.30 12.93 -15.51
CA VAL A 393 26.13 11.52 -15.88
C VAL A 393 26.76 10.63 -14.81
N PHE A 394 25.97 9.73 -14.26
CA PHE A 394 26.38 8.72 -13.29
C PHE A 394 26.30 7.33 -13.91
N LEU A 395 27.39 6.58 -13.84
CA LEU A 395 27.48 5.20 -14.33
C LEU A 395 27.98 4.34 -13.16
N ASP A 396 27.13 3.41 -12.70
CA ASP A 396 27.39 2.52 -11.54
C ASP A 396 27.58 1.06 -11.96
#